data_AF-A0A8C6WJ09-F1
#
_entry.id   AF-A0A8C6WJ09-F1
#
_cell.length_a   1.000
_cell.length_b   1.000
_cell.length_c   1.000
_cell.angle_alpha   90.00
_cell.angle_beta   90.00
_cell.angle_gamma   90.00
#
_symmetry.space_group_name_H-M   'P 1'
#
loop_
_entity.id
_entity.type
_entity.pdbx_description
1 polymer ?
#
loop_
_entity_poly.entity_id
_entity_poly.type
_entity_poly.pdbx_seq_one_letter_code
_entity_poly.pdbx_strand_id
1 'polypeptide(L)'
;VSHPERTRGTSDNTRLSILLWHWPYGKAYPLNGNVCLDLFKIPGCEVLDRRSEFSKVDVVVFHQRELATKKEKLPLNLERPHRQRWVWLSLEAPENNGNLQPFANLFNLTMSYRRDADITVPYATSTDITKEAKLTVSSMPLEAVEERISERSSSHSAGADPLTYMQELAADKERYEDFFRWRQEWRVKLYVDWRERLCKICTQSLPQRKVYSDLHKWYNV
;
A
#
# COMPACT_ATOMS: atom_id res chain seq x y z
N VAL A 1 46.10 16.22 -14.67
CA VAL A 1 45.61 17.20 -13.67
C VAL A 1 44.11 17.35 -13.85
N SER A 2 43.40 17.15 -12.76
CA SER A 2 41.94 16.98 -12.55
C SER A 2 41.03 17.95 -13.30
N HIS A 3 39.93 17.43 -13.86
CA HIS A 3 38.69 18.18 -14.11
C HIS A 3 37.58 17.58 -13.24
N PRO A 4 36.81 18.39 -12.49
CA PRO A 4 35.87 17.87 -11.52
C PRO A 4 34.62 17.35 -12.22
N GLU A 5 34.31 16.09 -11.94
CA GLU A 5 33.06 15.43 -12.31
C GLU A 5 31.93 16.08 -11.50
N ARG A 6 31.22 17.02 -12.13
CA ARG A 6 30.05 17.66 -11.53
C ARG A 6 28.91 16.65 -11.53
N THR A 7 28.75 15.92 -10.43
CA THR A 7 27.54 15.17 -10.11
C THR A 7 26.33 16.10 -10.25
N ARG A 8 25.59 15.96 -11.36
CA ARG A 8 24.24 16.53 -11.47
C ARG A 8 23.32 15.67 -10.62
N GLY A 9 23.27 15.99 -9.32
CA GLY A 9 22.05 15.80 -8.55
C GLY A 9 21.00 16.75 -9.15
N THR A 10 20.18 16.25 -10.07
CA THR A 10 18.97 16.96 -10.47
C THR A 10 17.89 16.61 -9.45
N SER A 11 17.70 17.50 -8.47
CA SER A 11 16.39 17.67 -7.85
C SER A 11 15.45 18.19 -8.93
N ASP A 12 14.94 17.29 -9.76
CA ASP A 12 13.93 17.68 -10.72
C ASP A 12 12.64 17.86 -9.93
N ASN A 13 12.15 19.09 -9.84
CA ASN A 13 10.93 19.47 -9.13
C ASN A 13 9.67 19.00 -9.90
N THR A 14 9.79 17.87 -10.61
CA THR A 14 8.76 17.27 -11.43
C THR A 14 7.90 16.37 -10.53
N ARG A 15 6.61 16.72 -10.42
CA ARG A 15 5.64 15.93 -9.66
C ARG A 15 5.42 14.60 -10.37
N LEU A 16 5.45 13.51 -9.61
CA LEU A 16 5.22 12.17 -10.14
C LEU A 16 3.79 12.05 -10.70
N SER A 17 3.66 11.64 -11.95
CA SER A 17 2.36 11.42 -12.60
C SER A 17 2.00 9.93 -12.59
N ILE A 18 0.82 9.61 -12.05
CA ILE A 18 0.35 8.23 -11.86
C ILE A 18 -0.95 8.03 -12.64
N LEU A 19 -0.96 7.07 -13.56
CA LEU A 19 -2.16 6.62 -14.25
C LEU A 19 -2.71 5.35 -13.61
N LEU A 20 -3.96 5.38 -13.15
CA LEU A 20 -4.73 4.17 -12.88
C LEU A 20 -5.33 3.65 -14.19
N TRP A 21 -4.91 2.46 -14.63
CA TRP A 21 -5.33 1.92 -15.93
C TRP A 21 -6.83 1.52 -15.97
N HIS A 22 -7.33 1.02 -14.84
CA HIS A 22 -8.74 0.73 -14.59
C HIS A 22 -9.03 0.75 -13.10
N TRP A 23 -10.25 1.16 -12.76
CA TRP A 23 -10.71 1.22 -11.37
C TRP A 23 -10.94 -0.17 -10.79
N PRO A 24 -10.45 -0.46 -9.56
CA PRO A 24 -10.71 -1.72 -8.88
C PRO A 24 -12.22 -1.99 -8.77
N TYR A 25 -12.62 -3.19 -9.18
CA TYR A 25 -14.01 -3.67 -9.20
C TYR A 25 -14.96 -2.78 -10.02
N GLY A 26 -14.44 -1.98 -10.95
CA GLY A 26 -15.22 -1.09 -11.82
C GLY A 26 -15.82 0.13 -11.10
N LYS A 27 -15.47 0.38 -9.83
CA LYS A 27 -15.99 1.53 -9.07
C LYS A 27 -15.07 2.74 -9.24
N ALA A 28 -15.46 3.65 -10.14
CA ALA A 28 -14.75 4.90 -10.37
C ALA A 28 -14.99 5.93 -9.26
N TYR A 29 -13.98 6.76 -9.00
CA TYR A 29 -14.06 7.89 -8.08
C TYR A 29 -13.59 9.16 -8.81
N PRO A 30 -14.22 10.32 -8.59
CA PRO A 30 -13.76 11.56 -9.21
C PRO A 30 -12.32 11.91 -8.82
N LEU A 31 -11.50 12.19 -9.83
CA LEU A 31 -10.12 12.70 -9.70
C LEU A 31 -10.07 14.21 -10.00
N ASN A 32 -10.83 15.00 -9.24
CA ASN A 32 -10.87 16.45 -9.39
C ASN A 32 -9.66 17.08 -8.69
N GLY A 33 -8.91 17.94 -9.40
CA GLY A 33 -7.75 18.63 -8.83
C GLY A 33 -6.63 17.66 -8.43
N ASN A 34 -5.84 18.04 -7.42
CA ASN A 34 -4.79 17.18 -6.88
C ASN A 34 -5.35 16.40 -5.69
N VAL A 35 -6.07 15.31 -5.96
CA VAL A 35 -6.71 14.48 -4.93
C VAL A 35 -5.76 14.08 -3.78
N CYS A 36 -4.50 13.78 -4.09
CA CYS A 36 -3.53 13.39 -3.06
C CYS A 36 -3.22 14.53 -2.10
N LEU A 37 -2.95 15.72 -2.62
CA LEU A 37 -2.69 16.91 -1.81
C LEU A 37 -3.97 17.41 -1.14
N ASP A 38 -5.07 17.48 -1.88
CA ASP A 38 -6.30 18.16 -1.46
C ASP A 38 -7.04 17.35 -0.38
N LEU A 39 -7.23 16.04 -0.59
CA LEU A 39 -7.99 15.19 0.32
C LEU A 39 -7.12 14.52 1.38
N PHE A 40 -5.92 14.08 1.03
CA PHE A 40 -5.09 13.25 1.90
C PHE A 40 -3.85 13.96 2.46
N LYS A 41 -3.61 15.21 2.04
CA LYS A 41 -2.44 16.03 2.42
C LYS A 41 -1.11 15.35 2.06
N ILE A 42 -1.10 14.58 0.98
CA ILE A 42 0.07 13.88 0.45
C ILE A 42 0.57 14.65 -0.80
N PRO A 43 1.68 15.40 -0.70
CA PRO A 43 2.24 16.12 -1.84
C PRO A 43 3.06 15.19 -2.75
N GLY A 44 3.59 15.75 -3.85
CA GLY A 44 4.64 15.12 -4.66
C GLY A 44 4.16 14.38 -5.92
N CYS A 45 2.85 14.27 -6.14
CA CYS A 45 2.31 13.56 -7.29
C CYS A 45 0.95 14.09 -7.76
N GLU A 46 0.49 13.55 -8.89
CA GLU A 46 -0.89 13.62 -9.37
C GLU A 46 -1.38 12.24 -9.82
N VAL A 47 -2.68 11.98 -9.67
CA VAL A 47 -3.33 10.72 -10.08
C VAL A 47 -4.32 11.01 -11.20
N LEU A 48 -4.26 10.20 -12.25
CA LEU A 48 -5.04 10.30 -13.48
C LEU A 48 -5.69 8.95 -13.76
N ASP A 49 -6.81 8.94 -14.48
CA ASP A 49 -7.47 7.72 -14.96
C ASP A 49 -7.83 7.79 -16.47
N ARG A 50 -7.24 8.76 -17.17
CA ARG A 50 -7.39 8.92 -18.63
C ARG A 50 -6.32 8.13 -19.38
N ARG A 51 -6.72 7.06 -20.06
CA ARG A 51 -5.80 6.21 -20.86
C ARG A 51 -5.03 6.95 -21.95
N SER A 52 -5.54 8.08 -22.43
CA SER A 52 -4.84 8.96 -23.38
C SER A 52 -3.53 9.53 -22.84
N GLU A 53 -3.34 9.55 -21.52
CA GLU A 53 -2.11 10.02 -20.88
C GLU A 53 -1.03 8.93 -20.76
N PHE A 54 -1.30 7.71 -21.24
CA PHE A 54 -0.40 6.57 -21.11
C PHE A 54 1.04 6.89 -21.53
N SER A 55 1.28 7.60 -22.62
CA SER A 55 2.65 7.89 -23.07
C SER A 55 3.38 8.98 -22.28
N LYS A 56 2.68 9.69 -21.38
CA LYS A 56 3.21 10.87 -20.68
C LYS A 56 3.45 10.64 -19.19
N VAL A 57 2.83 9.62 -18.61
CA VAL A 57 2.91 9.37 -17.16
C VAL A 57 4.14 8.58 -16.74
N ASP A 58 4.59 8.81 -15.51
CA ASP A 58 5.75 8.13 -14.92
C ASP A 58 5.41 6.71 -14.44
N VAL A 59 4.18 6.52 -13.95
CA VAL A 59 3.73 5.26 -13.33
C VAL A 59 2.36 4.89 -13.86
N VAL A 60 2.16 3.60 -14.19
CA VAL A 60 0.85 3.05 -14.53
C VAL A 60 0.51 1.92 -13.55
N VAL A 61 -0.65 2.00 -12.92
CA VAL A 61 -1.12 1.03 -11.92
C VAL A 61 -2.19 0.14 -12.53
N PHE A 62 -2.02 -1.18 -12.36
CA PHE A 62 -2.94 -2.19 -12.84
C PHE A 62 -3.43 -3.05 -11.67
N HIS A 63 -4.75 -3.06 -11.46
CA HIS A 63 -5.37 -3.90 -10.43
C HIS A 63 -5.54 -5.36 -10.91
N GLN A 64 -5.05 -6.32 -10.13
CA GLN A 64 -4.98 -7.70 -10.57
C GLN A 64 -6.35 -8.32 -10.88
N ARG A 65 -7.41 -7.95 -10.15
CA ARG A 65 -8.72 -8.58 -10.30
C ARG A 65 -9.29 -8.44 -11.71
N GLU A 66 -9.17 -7.27 -12.32
CA GLU A 66 -9.70 -7.04 -13.68
C GLU A 66 -8.88 -7.77 -14.73
N LEU A 67 -7.56 -7.91 -14.52
CA LEU A 67 -6.69 -8.70 -15.40
C LEU A 67 -6.99 -10.20 -15.29
N ALA A 68 -7.08 -10.74 -14.07
CA ALA A 68 -7.38 -12.15 -13.80
C ALA A 68 -8.74 -12.57 -14.36
N THR A 69 -9.74 -11.69 -14.24
CA THR A 69 -11.10 -11.92 -14.77
C THR A 69 -11.23 -11.56 -16.26
N LYS A 70 -10.15 -11.10 -16.91
CA LYS A 70 -10.11 -10.65 -18.31
C LYS A 70 -11.11 -9.53 -18.64
N LYS A 71 -11.59 -8.80 -17.63
CA LYS A 71 -12.41 -7.59 -17.81
C LYS A 71 -11.59 -6.47 -18.41
N GLU A 72 -10.30 -6.46 -18.14
CA GLU A 72 -9.35 -5.49 -18.66
C GLU A 72 -8.11 -6.19 -19.21
N LYS A 73 -7.36 -5.48 -20.05
CA LYS A 73 -6.14 -5.97 -20.69
C LYS A 73 -5.02 -4.96 -20.51
N LEU A 74 -3.79 -5.48 -20.46
CA LEU A 74 -2.59 -4.67 -20.52
C LEU A 74 -2.45 -4.04 -21.92
N PRO A 75 -2.02 -2.76 -22.04
CA PRO A 75 -1.83 -2.08 -23.32
C PRO A 75 -0.52 -2.50 -24.01
N LEU A 76 -0.34 -3.80 -24.27
CA LEU A 76 0.87 -4.34 -24.88
C LEU A 76 1.05 -3.90 -26.34
N ASN A 77 0.00 -3.34 -26.96
CA ASN A 77 0.03 -2.74 -28.29
C ASN A 77 0.50 -1.28 -28.29
N LEU A 78 0.67 -0.66 -27.12
CA LEU A 78 1.19 0.71 -27.00
C LEU A 78 2.69 0.66 -26.67
N GLU A 79 3.46 1.58 -27.26
CA GLU A 79 4.86 1.73 -26.92
C GLU A 79 5.00 2.29 -25.50
N ARG A 80 5.62 1.50 -24.63
CA ARG A 80 5.86 1.90 -23.24
C ARG A 80 7.11 2.79 -23.16
N PRO A 81 6.99 4.04 -22.67
CA PRO A 81 8.15 4.91 -22.50
C PRO A 81 9.23 4.28 -21.61
N HIS A 82 10.51 4.43 -21.97
CA HIS A 82 11.63 3.78 -21.29
C HIS A 82 11.68 4.01 -19.76
N ARG A 83 11.20 5.16 -19.28
CA ARG A 83 11.21 5.50 -17.84
C ARG A 83 9.89 5.20 -17.13
N GLN A 84 8.85 4.83 -17.86
CA GLN A 84 7.56 4.53 -17.27
C GLN A 84 7.63 3.21 -16.51
N ARG A 85 7.12 3.19 -15.28
CA ARG A 85 7.05 1.99 -14.42
C ARG A 85 5.62 1.46 -14.37
N TRP A 86 5.48 0.14 -14.43
CA TRP A 86 4.19 -0.53 -14.23
C TRP A 86 4.15 -1.11 -12.82
N VAL A 87 3.06 -0.80 -12.10
CA VAL A 87 2.77 -1.29 -10.76
C VAL A 87 1.68 -2.34 -10.85
N TRP A 88 1.99 -3.54 -10.35
CA TRP A 88 1.00 -4.58 -10.12
C TRP A 88 0.37 -4.37 -8.74
N LEU A 89 -0.94 -4.12 -8.71
CA LEU A 89 -1.70 -3.89 -7.48
C LEU A 89 -2.60 -5.09 -7.18
N SER A 90 -2.38 -5.72 -6.03
CA SER A 90 -3.32 -6.71 -5.49
C SER A 90 -3.33 -6.70 -3.98
N LEU A 91 -4.55 -6.73 -3.44
CA LEU A 91 -4.78 -6.94 -2.01
C LEU A 91 -5.40 -8.31 -1.72
N GLU A 92 -5.58 -9.14 -2.74
CA GLU A 92 -6.20 -10.46 -2.62
C GLU A 92 -5.23 -11.49 -2.03
N ALA A 93 -5.73 -12.50 -1.32
CA ALA A 93 -4.90 -13.63 -0.88
C ALA A 93 -4.28 -14.37 -2.09
N PRO A 94 -3.14 -15.07 -1.94
CA PRO A 94 -2.45 -15.77 -3.04
C PRO A 94 -3.37 -16.60 -3.92
N GLU A 95 -4.31 -17.32 -3.31
CA GLU A 95 -5.26 -18.22 -3.95
C GLU A 95 -6.23 -17.49 -4.89
N ASN A 96 -6.46 -16.18 -4.68
CA ASN A 96 -7.41 -15.38 -5.45
C ASN A 96 -6.76 -14.47 -6.51
N ASN A 97 -5.44 -14.61 -6.72
CA ASN A 97 -4.73 -13.87 -7.77
C ASN A 97 -4.75 -14.58 -9.13
N GLY A 98 -5.13 -15.85 -9.18
CA GLY A 98 -5.14 -16.64 -10.42
C GLY A 98 -3.73 -16.89 -10.97
N ASN A 99 -3.62 -17.13 -12.28
CA ASN A 99 -2.33 -17.40 -12.92
C ASN A 99 -1.56 -16.10 -13.22
N LEU A 100 -0.44 -15.90 -12.53
CA LEU A 100 0.45 -14.74 -12.69
C LEU A 100 1.62 -14.97 -13.67
N GLN A 101 1.83 -16.21 -14.16
CA GLN A 101 2.92 -16.54 -15.09
C GLN A 101 2.96 -15.64 -16.35
N PRO A 102 1.82 -15.28 -16.98
CA PRO A 102 1.82 -14.40 -18.15
C PRO A 102 2.34 -12.98 -17.90
N PHE A 103 2.55 -12.59 -16.62
CA PHE A 103 3.01 -11.26 -16.24
C PHE A 103 4.51 -11.17 -15.96
N ALA A 104 5.24 -12.26 -16.20
CA ALA A 104 6.70 -12.29 -16.15
C ALA A 104 7.30 -11.14 -16.98
N ASN A 105 8.23 -10.41 -16.38
CA ASN A 105 8.96 -9.30 -16.98
C ASN A 105 8.12 -8.07 -17.39
N LEU A 106 6.85 -7.96 -16.97
CA LEU A 106 6.00 -6.81 -17.31
C LEU A 106 6.02 -5.71 -16.24
N PHE A 107 5.95 -6.11 -14.96
CA PHE A 107 5.80 -5.18 -13.85
C PHE A 107 7.13 -4.86 -13.17
N ASN A 108 7.31 -3.59 -12.78
CA ASN A 108 8.50 -3.13 -12.07
C ASN A 108 8.30 -3.18 -10.56
N LEU A 109 7.08 -2.92 -10.12
CA LEU A 109 6.75 -2.66 -8.74
C LEU A 109 5.51 -3.45 -8.33
N THR A 110 5.48 -3.82 -7.07
CA THR A 110 4.36 -4.48 -6.42
C THR A 110 3.69 -3.54 -5.42
N MET A 111 2.37 -3.53 -5.39
CA MET A 111 1.56 -2.77 -4.44
C MET A 111 0.58 -3.73 -3.77
N SER A 112 0.78 -4.00 -2.48
CA SER A 112 0.05 -5.05 -1.75
C SER A 112 -0.02 -4.77 -0.24
N TYR A 113 -0.82 -5.55 0.49
CA TYR A 113 -0.82 -5.52 1.97
C TYR A 113 0.44 -6.15 2.57
N ARG A 114 1.17 -6.96 1.79
CA ARG A 114 2.44 -7.56 2.24
C ARG A 114 3.46 -6.47 2.57
N ARG A 115 4.16 -6.63 3.70
CA ARG A 115 5.16 -5.65 4.18
C ARG A 115 6.44 -5.60 3.34
N ASP A 116 6.67 -6.62 2.52
CA ASP A 116 7.81 -6.72 1.60
C ASP A 116 7.47 -6.28 0.16
N ALA A 117 6.28 -5.72 -0.07
CA ALA A 117 5.92 -5.10 -1.34
C ALA A 117 6.64 -3.75 -1.52
N ASP A 118 6.93 -3.37 -2.78
CA ASP A 118 7.55 -2.08 -3.09
C ASP A 118 6.73 -0.90 -2.57
N ILE A 119 5.40 -1.02 -2.65
CA ILE A 119 4.44 -0.06 -2.11
C ILE A 119 3.50 -0.84 -1.18
N THR A 120 3.79 -0.81 0.12
CA THR A 120 2.93 -1.46 1.12
C THR A 120 1.67 -0.64 1.35
N VAL A 121 0.50 -1.25 1.17
CA VAL A 121 -0.82 -0.67 1.42
C VAL A 121 -1.63 -1.60 2.31
N PRO A 122 -1.63 -1.36 3.63
CA PRO A 122 -2.37 -2.22 4.54
C PRO A 122 -3.88 -1.99 4.42
N TYR A 123 -4.67 -2.97 4.86
CA TYR A 123 -6.11 -2.81 5.00
C TYR A 123 -6.48 -1.79 6.08
N ALA A 124 -5.66 -1.73 7.13
CA ALA A 124 -5.87 -0.87 8.27
C ALA A 124 -4.55 -0.43 8.90
N THR A 125 -4.59 0.68 9.61
CA THR A 125 -3.51 1.12 10.52
C THR A 125 -4.11 1.39 11.89
N SER A 126 -3.32 1.17 12.94
CA SER A 126 -3.66 1.56 14.30
C SER A 126 -2.91 2.83 14.68
N THR A 127 -3.63 3.86 15.09
CA THR A 127 -3.06 5.07 15.70
C THR A 127 -3.33 5.05 17.20
N ASP A 128 -2.31 5.38 17.98
CA ASP A 128 -2.43 5.51 19.43
C ASP A 128 -3.28 6.75 19.75
N ILE A 129 -4.37 6.58 20.48
CA ILE A 129 -5.31 7.64 20.86
C ILE A 129 -4.58 8.72 21.68
N THR A 130 -3.61 8.31 22.49
CA THR A 130 -2.81 9.25 23.30
C THR A 130 -1.85 10.06 22.43
N LYS A 131 -1.39 9.52 21.29
CA LYS A 131 -0.58 10.27 20.30
C LYS A 131 -1.43 11.22 19.46
N GLU A 132 -2.66 10.83 19.10
CA GLU A 132 -3.63 11.75 18.48
C GLU A 132 -3.97 12.92 19.43
N ALA A 133 -4.16 12.65 20.73
CA ALA A 133 -4.37 13.68 21.73
C ALA A 133 -3.11 14.54 22.00
N LYS A 134 -1.89 13.97 21.86
CA LYS A 134 -0.62 14.72 21.98
C LYS A 134 -0.37 15.65 20.80
N LEU A 135 -0.88 15.36 19.59
CA LEU A 135 -0.84 16.30 18.46
C LEU A 135 -1.70 17.55 18.71
N THR A 136 -2.69 17.47 19.59
CA THR A 136 -3.46 18.63 20.09
C THR A 136 -2.87 19.31 21.32
N VAL A 137 -1.85 18.72 21.97
CA VAL A 137 -1.26 19.25 23.21
C VAL A 137 0.26 19.31 23.06
N SER A 138 0.74 20.25 22.25
CA SER A 138 2.15 20.67 22.30
C SER A 138 2.35 21.60 23.49
N SER A 139 2.52 21.05 24.70
CA SER A 139 3.43 21.59 25.72
C SER A 139 3.64 20.59 26.87
N MET A 140 4.92 20.38 27.23
CA MET A 140 5.48 19.72 28.43
C MET A 140 6.09 18.30 28.28
N PRO A 141 7.19 18.00 29.03
CA PRO A 141 8.35 17.28 28.49
C PRO A 141 8.42 15.78 28.80
N LEU A 142 9.37 15.15 28.09
CA LEU A 142 9.71 13.74 28.05
C LEU A 142 10.14 13.17 29.42
N GLU A 143 9.51 12.07 29.84
CA GLU A 143 10.17 10.91 30.43
C GLU A 143 9.18 9.72 30.46
N ALA A 144 9.71 8.50 30.32
CA ALA A 144 9.03 7.20 30.33
C ALA A 144 8.33 6.73 29.04
N VAL A 145 9.12 6.26 28.07
CA VAL A 145 8.67 5.27 27.08
C VAL A 145 9.79 4.27 26.85
N GLU A 146 9.76 3.11 27.50
CA GLU A 146 10.33 1.82 27.02
C GLU A 146 10.27 0.75 28.12
N GLU A 147 9.14 0.03 28.27
CA GLU A 147 9.19 -1.29 28.96
C GLU A 147 8.02 -2.27 28.75
N ARG A 148 7.22 -2.24 27.68
CA ARG A 148 6.09 -3.21 27.56
C ARG A 148 5.80 -3.75 26.16
N ILE A 149 6.80 -4.34 25.51
CA ILE A 149 6.57 -5.13 24.28
C ILE A 149 6.96 -6.62 24.45
N SER A 150 7.65 -7.02 25.52
CA SER A 150 8.18 -8.40 25.63
C SER A 150 7.26 -9.43 26.29
N GLU A 151 6.22 -9.05 27.04
CA GLU A 151 5.57 -10.01 27.97
C GLU A 151 4.29 -10.68 27.45
N ARG A 152 3.75 -10.29 26.29
CA ARG A 152 2.44 -10.83 25.84
C ARG A 152 2.51 -12.12 25.03
N SER A 153 3.70 -12.71 24.87
CA SER A 153 3.89 -13.96 24.11
C SER A 153 3.54 -15.23 24.88
N SER A 154 3.30 -15.16 26.20
CA SER A 154 3.26 -16.35 27.07
C SER A 154 1.90 -16.62 27.71
N SER A 155 0.87 -16.85 26.90
CA SER A 155 -0.33 -17.61 27.34
C SER A 155 -1.23 -18.01 26.17
N HIS A 156 -0.70 -18.76 25.21
CA HIS A 156 -1.56 -19.47 24.27
C HIS A 156 -1.39 -20.96 24.52
N SER A 157 -2.45 -21.60 25.00
CA SER A 157 -2.60 -23.04 24.96
C SER A 157 -2.50 -23.47 23.51
N ALA A 158 -1.35 -24.02 23.14
CA ALA A 158 -1.15 -24.71 21.88
C ALA A 158 -2.13 -25.89 21.84
N GLY A 159 -3.19 -25.80 21.03
CA GLY A 159 -4.08 -26.95 20.80
C GLY A 159 -5.52 -26.66 20.35
N ALA A 160 -6.06 -25.45 20.55
CA ALA A 160 -7.42 -25.14 20.09
C ALA A 160 -7.40 -24.61 18.64
N ASP A 161 -8.25 -25.19 17.78
CA ASP A 161 -8.55 -24.62 16.45
C ASP A 161 -9.11 -23.19 16.60
N PRO A 162 -8.82 -22.25 15.68
CA PRO A 162 -9.25 -20.86 15.78
C PRO A 162 -10.76 -20.69 15.98
N LEU A 163 -11.59 -21.58 15.42
CA LEU A 163 -13.03 -21.53 15.60
C LEU A 163 -13.41 -21.79 17.06
N THR A 164 -12.83 -22.83 17.66
CA THR A 164 -13.06 -23.18 19.07
C THR A 164 -12.58 -22.07 20.00
N TYR A 165 -11.38 -21.53 19.75
CA TYR A 165 -10.87 -20.41 20.53
C TYR A 165 -11.82 -19.19 20.49
N MET A 166 -12.33 -18.84 19.31
CA MET A 166 -13.25 -17.70 19.16
C MET A 166 -14.60 -17.96 19.83
N GLN A 167 -15.10 -19.19 19.83
CA GLN A 167 -16.33 -19.58 20.53
C GLN A 167 -16.16 -19.49 22.05
N GLU A 168 -15.07 -20.03 22.59
CA GLU A 168 -14.75 -19.95 24.02
C GLU A 168 -14.56 -18.50 24.47
N LEU A 169 -13.82 -17.71 23.69
CA LEU A 169 -13.62 -16.28 23.96
C LEU A 169 -14.96 -15.52 23.96
N ALA A 170 -15.87 -15.83 23.04
CA ALA A 170 -17.17 -15.17 22.95
C ALA A 170 -18.14 -15.59 24.06
N ALA A 171 -17.98 -16.77 24.65
CA ALA A 171 -18.82 -17.27 25.73
C ALA A 171 -18.46 -16.69 27.10
N ASP A 172 -17.22 -16.20 27.28
CA ASP A 172 -16.72 -15.60 28.51
C ASP A 172 -16.66 -14.07 28.38
N LYS A 173 -17.56 -13.38 29.09
CA LYS A 173 -17.67 -11.93 29.05
C LYS A 173 -16.39 -11.22 29.50
N GLU A 174 -15.79 -11.66 30.61
CA GLU A 174 -14.61 -10.99 31.18
C GLU A 174 -13.41 -11.16 30.25
N ARG A 175 -13.21 -12.38 29.74
CA ARG A 175 -12.14 -12.70 28.79
C ARG A 175 -12.33 -11.98 27.45
N TYR A 176 -13.57 -11.85 26.97
CA TYR A 176 -13.90 -11.09 25.77
C TYR A 176 -13.58 -9.60 25.93
N GLU A 177 -14.02 -8.99 27.04
CA GLU A 177 -13.74 -7.58 27.35
C GLU A 177 -12.23 -7.34 27.47
N ASP A 178 -11.51 -8.25 28.14
CA ASP A 178 -10.06 -8.22 28.29
C ASP A 178 -9.30 -8.33 26.97
N PHE A 179 -9.76 -9.18 26.06
CA PHE A 179 -9.17 -9.33 24.72
C PHE A 179 -9.25 -8.03 23.91
N PHE A 180 -10.32 -7.24 24.08
CA PHE A 180 -10.54 -5.99 23.35
C PHE A 180 -10.08 -4.71 24.08
N ARG A 181 -9.41 -4.79 25.25
CA ARG A 181 -8.91 -3.61 25.98
C ARG A 181 -8.04 -2.68 25.13
N TRP A 182 -7.31 -3.21 24.15
CA TRP A 182 -6.49 -2.39 23.24
C TRP A 182 -7.30 -1.31 22.49
N ARG A 183 -8.62 -1.49 22.32
CA ARG A 183 -9.50 -0.49 21.70
C ARG A 183 -9.67 0.78 22.53
N GLN A 184 -9.34 0.73 23.82
CA GLN A 184 -9.32 1.91 24.70
C GLN A 184 -8.11 2.81 24.42
N GLU A 185 -7.04 2.25 23.86
CA GLU A 185 -5.77 2.93 23.62
C GLU A 185 -5.51 3.22 22.14
N TRP A 186 -6.13 2.45 21.23
CA TRP A 186 -5.84 2.53 19.79
C TRP A 186 -7.10 2.74 18.96
N ARG A 187 -6.99 3.64 17.98
CA ARG A 187 -7.96 3.83 16.90
C ARG A 187 -7.51 3.09 15.67
N VAL A 188 -8.45 2.39 15.04
CA VAL A 188 -8.21 1.71 13.77
C VAL A 188 -8.71 2.57 12.63
N LYS A 189 -7.82 2.95 11.72
CA LYS A 189 -8.16 3.56 10.45
C LYS A 189 -8.18 2.49 9.36
N LEU A 190 -9.34 2.28 8.73
CA LEU A 190 -9.48 1.43 7.55
C LEU A 190 -9.16 2.22 6.28
N TYR A 191 -8.43 1.60 5.34
CA TYR A 191 -8.21 2.15 4.01
C TYR A 191 -9.28 1.63 3.06
N VAL A 192 -10.38 2.37 2.89
CA VAL A 192 -11.49 1.98 1.99
C VAL A 192 -11.52 2.79 0.69
N ASP A 193 -10.84 3.94 0.66
CA ASP A 193 -10.76 4.79 -0.52
C ASP A 193 -9.54 4.42 -1.38
N TRP A 194 -9.81 4.01 -2.62
CA TRP A 194 -8.74 3.66 -3.57
C TRP A 194 -7.85 4.83 -3.92
N ARG A 195 -8.37 6.07 -3.88
CA ARG A 195 -7.57 7.27 -4.10
C ARG A 195 -6.50 7.40 -3.04
N GLU A 196 -6.85 7.21 -1.76
CA GLU A 196 -5.88 7.25 -0.66
C GLU A 196 -4.79 6.20 -0.83
N ARG A 197 -5.18 4.98 -1.23
CA ARG A 197 -4.24 3.89 -1.49
C ARG A 197 -3.27 4.25 -2.61
N LEU A 198 -3.75 4.80 -3.73
CA LEU A 198 -2.91 5.24 -4.85
C LEU A 198 -1.94 6.36 -4.43
N CYS A 199 -2.39 7.30 -3.60
CA CYS A 199 -1.55 8.38 -3.09
C CYS A 199 -0.38 7.89 -2.23
N LYS A 200 -0.38 6.63 -1.74
CA LYS A 200 0.80 6.07 -1.06
C LYS A 200 2.03 6.03 -1.94
N ILE A 201 1.86 5.86 -3.25
CA ILE A 201 2.95 5.85 -4.24
C ILE A 201 3.79 7.14 -4.17
N CYS A 202 3.14 8.28 -3.88
CA CYS A 202 3.74 9.61 -3.89
C CYS A 202 4.81 9.80 -2.81
N THR A 203 4.82 8.92 -1.81
CA THR A 203 5.77 8.94 -0.69
C THR A 203 6.86 7.89 -0.82
N GLN A 204 6.83 7.08 -1.89
CA GLN A 204 7.78 5.98 -2.08
C GLN A 204 8.97 6.41 -2.94
N SER A 205 10.15 5.90 -2.58
CA SER A 205 11.31 5.96 -3.46
C SER A 205 11.22 4.82 -4.49
N LEU A 206 10.82 5.16 -5.72
CA LEU A 206 10.61 4.16 -6.76
C LEU A 206 11.93 3.81 -7.47
N PRO A 207 12.38 2.54 -7.45
CA PRO A 207 13.62 2.15 -8.13
C PRO A 207 13.52 2.36 -9.64
N GLN A 208 14.59 2.92 -10.24
CA GLN A 208 14.63 3.19 -11.68
C GLN A 208 14.77 1.93 -12.55
N ARG A 209 15.48 0.90 -12.05
CA ARG A 209 15.80 -0.32 -12.80
C ARG A 209 15.45 -1.55 -11.96
N LYS A 210 14.19 -1.96 -12.06
CA LYS A 210 13.67 -3.19 -11.44
C LYS A 210 12.57 -3.76 -12.33
N VAL A 211 12.54 -5.08 -12.49
CA VAL A 211 11.45 -5.82 -13.13
C VAL A 211 11.28 -7.17 -12.44
N TYR A 212 10.05 -7.58 -12.19
CA TYR A 212 9.74 -8.90 -11.65
C TYR A 212 9.76 -9.92 -12.78
N SER A 213 10.81 -10.74 -12.83
CA SER A 213 10.91 -11.85 -13.79
C SER A 213 9.93 -12.98 -13.47
N ASP A 214 9.61 -13.16 -12.18
CA ASP A 214 8.65 -14.15 -11.70
C ASP A 214 7.80 -13.56 -10.57
N LEU A 215 6.71 -12.91 -10.98
CA LEU A 215 5.74 -12.33 -10.06
C LEU A 215 4.97 -13.42 -9.30
N HIS A 216 4.78 -14.59 -9.91
CA HIS A 216 4.09 -15.71 -9.29
C HIS A 216 4.87 -16.25 -8.10
N LYS A 217 6.18 -16.49 -8.28
CA LYS A 217 7.06 -16.92 -7.19
C LYS A 217 7.05 -15.90 -6.07
N TRP A 218 7.29 -14.61 -6.36
CA TRP A 218 7.32 -13.57 -5.32
C TRP A 218 6.06 -13.56 -4.44
N TYR A 219 4.87 -13.72 -5.03
CA TYR A 219 3.62 -13.63 -4.28
C TYR A 219 3.29 -14.87 -3.44
N ASN A 220 3.77 -16.04 -3.86
CA ASN A 220 3.48 -17.34 -3.22
C ASN A 220 4.60 -17.82 -2.30
N VAL A 221 5.59 -16.97 -1.98
CA VAL A 221 6.56 -17.20 -0.89
C VAL A 221 6.02 -16.65 0.41
#